data_AF-A0A1C0ABA4-F1
#
_entry.id   AF-A0A1C0ABA4-F1
#
_cell.length_a   1.000
_cell.length_b   1.000
_cell.length_c   1.000
_cell.angle_alpha   90.00
_cell.angle_beta   90.00
_cell.angle_gamma   90.00
#
_symmetry.space_group_name_H-M   'P 1'
#
loop_
_entity.id
_entity.type
_entity.pdbx_description
1 polymer ?
#
loop_
_entity_poly.entity_id
_entity_poly.type
_entity_poly.pdbx_seq_one_letter_code
_entity_poly.pdbx_strand_id
1 'polypeptide(L)'
;MAKRPVNIGDVVTIELESLAHGGDVVGRIDGFAIFVPKGIPGERVRVKIIQVKKSYGRGEILEVLDESEHRIIPLCSFSTECGGCQVQHINYQAQLEHKREIVRDNIERIGKLKDIKINPVKGMENPLFYRNKAQFPLGLDKDNNVITGFYAPGSHDIIDINDCGIQHPLINRISRETIKLLEEYGTSIYDEKVHKGLMRHLVVRVGVCTNQAMLIFVTKDNKFPEGREIADRLMADIPELVSVQHNINSKKTNVVLGKLTKTLAGEDHIFDYIGKVKYKISPLSFFQVNTLQAKVLYDQAVEYAGLTGQEKVIDAYCGLGSITLYVADQAKEVYGIEVVEEAIEAAKENAQLNGIENCHFQAGKVREVLPELKKIFIPEVIIVDPPRKGCHEDVLKSFVEIEPERIVYVSCNPSSLARDLKYLDEHGYKTIEVQPVDMFPQTYHIESVALIKRVDS
;
A
#
# COMPACT_ATOMS: atom_id res chain seq x y z
N MET A 1 25.63 31.63 10.89
CA MET A 1 24.53 30.64 10.75
C MET A 1 23.23 31.38 10.94
N ALA A 2 22.26 31.26 10.04
CA ALA A 2 20.94 31.87 10.26
C ALA A 2 20.37 31.34 11.58
N LYS A 3 19.97 32.26 12.48
CA LYS A 3 19.38 31.90 13.77
C LYS A 3 18.05 31.21 13.48
N ARG A 4 17.86 30.01 14.03
CA ARG A 4 16.60 29.27 13.86
C ARG A 4 15.51 30.00 14.65
N PRO A 5 14.28 30.13 14.13
CA PRO A 5 13.23 30.90 14.79
C PRO A 5 12.65 30.17 16.02
N VAL A 6 12.93 28.88 16.19
CA VAL A 6 12.45 28.05 17.30
C VAL A 6 13.53 27.11 17.84
N ASN A 7 13.39 26.72 19.11
CA ASN A 7 14.18 25.73 19.82
C ASN A 7 13.31 24.56 20.31
N ILE A 8 13.95 23.44 20.64
CA ILE A 8 13.25 22.30 21.26
C ILE A 8 12.72 22.74 22.63
N GLY A 9 11.45 22.45 22.89
CA GLY A 9 10.75 22.83 24.12
C GLY A 9 9.93 24.12 24.00
N ASP A 10 10.18 24.95 22.99
CA ASP A 10 9.40 26.16 22.75
C ASP A 10 7.92 25.81 22.52
N VAL A 11 7.05 26.67 23.01
CA VAL A 11 5.61 26.60 22.78
C VAL A 11 5.21 27.79 21.91
N VAL A 12 4.68 27.50 20.73
CA VAL A 12 4.36 28.50 19.71
C VAL A 12 2.91 28.36 19.28
N THR A 13 2.27 29.48 18.93
CA THR A 13 0.97 29.47 18.25
C THR A 13 1.22 29.58 16.76
N ILE A 14 0.61 28.69 15.99
CA ILE A 14 0.83 28.56 14.55
C ILE A 14 -0.48 28.25 13.84
N GLU A 15 -0.66 28.85 12.66
CA GLU A 15 -1.73 28.50 11.74
C GLU A 15 -1.26 27.37 10.82
N LEU A 16 -2.12 26.38 10.63
CA LEU A 16 -1.83 25.20 9.82
C LEU A 16 -2.26 25.45 8.37
N GLU A 17 -1.33 25.30 7.42
CA GLU A 17 -1.51 25.72 6.03
C GLU A 17 -1.95 24.56 5.12
N SER A 18 -1.21 23.44 5.13
CA SER A 18 -1.46 22.34 4.18
C SER A 18 -1.00 20.98 4.69
N LEU A 19 -1.71 19.93 4.26
CA LEU A 19 -1.37 18.54 4.58
C LEU A 19 -0.20 18.08 3.69
N ALA A 20 0.91 17.67 4.30
CA ALA A 20 2.04 17.13 3.59
C ALA A 20 1.86 15.62 3.31
N HIS A 21 2.54 15.13 2.27
CA HIS A 21 2.67 13.69 2.04
C HIS A 21 3.42 13.05 3.22
N GLY A 22 2.70 12.32 4.06
CA GLY A 22 3.16 11.83 5.36
C GLY A 22 2.12 11.98 6.47
N GLY A 23 1.06 12.76 6.25
CA GLY A 23 -0.06 12.92 7.19
C GLY A 23 0.12 14.03 8.22
N ASP A 24 1.28 14.69 8.23
CA ASP A 24 1.52 15.88 9.04
C ASP A 24 0.99 17.12 8.31
N VAL A 25 0.49 18.09 9.07
CA VAL A 25 0.14 19.41 8.54
C VAL A 25 1.30 20.36 8.75
N VAL A 26 1.58 21.19 7.75
CA VAL A 26 2.66 22.16 7.79
C VAL A 26 2.09 23.51 8.19
N GLY A 27 2.67 24.15 9.19
CA GLY A 27 2.58 25.59 9.41
C GLY A 27 3.95 26.24 9.29
N ARG A 28 4.01 27.57 9.24
CA ARG A 28 5.28 28.32 9.16
C ARG A 28 5.42 29.38 10.23
N ILE A 29 6.65 29.57 10.69
CA ILE A 29 7.08 30.69 11.54
C ILE A 29 8.29 31.32 10.86
N ASP A 30 8.19 32.58 10.44
CA ASP A 30 9.25 33.30 9.71
C ASP A 30 9.78 32.50 8.50
N GLY A 31 8.88 31.83 7.78
CA GLY A 31 9.19 30.97 6.62
C GLY A 31 9.75 29.58 6.97
N PHE A 32 10.07 29.30 8.24
CA PHE A 32 10.55 28.00 8.71
C PHE A 32 9.37 27.03 8.92
N ALA A 33 9.39 25.89 8.21
CA ALA A 33 8.31 24.91 8.25
C ALA A 33 8.30 24.12 9.56
N ILE A 34 7.13 23.99 10.18
CA ILE A 34 6.88 23.15 11.35
C ILE A 34 5.85 22.08 10.94
N PHE A 35 6.26 20.81 11.03
CA PHE A 35 5.38 19.67 10.78
C PHE A 35 4.65 19.30 12.07
N VAL A 36 3.32 19.28 12.00
CA VAL A 36 2.42 19.08 13.13
C VAL A 36 1.50 17.90 12.81
N PRO A 37 1.74 16.72 13.40
CA PRO A 37 0.83 15.59 13.27
C PRO A 37 -0.55 15.91 13.87
N LYS A 38 -1.61 15.28 13.36
CA LYS A 38 -2.99 15.36 13.88
C LYS A 38 -3.65 16.75 13.82
N GLY A 39 -3.03 17.69 13.11
CA GLY A 39 -3.67 18.96 12.74
C GLY A 39 -4.60 18.82 11.54
N ILE A 40 -5.33 19.88 11.23
CA ILE A 40 -6.09 20.06 9.99
C ILE A 40 -5.72 21.43 9.39
N PRO A 41 -5.51 21.55 8.07
CA PRO A 41 -5.36 22.85 7.42
C PRO A 41 -6.49 23.82 7.81
N GLY A 42 -6.14 25.07 8.09
CA GLY A 42 -7.03 26.12 8.58
C GLY A 42 -7.14 26.22 10.10
N GLU A 43 -6.62 25.27 10.86
CA GLU A 43 -6.64 25.36 12.33
C GLU A 43 -5.55 26.28 12.86
N ARG A 44 -5.85 26.96 13.97
CA ARG A 44 -4.85 27.64 14.79
C ARG A 44 -4.59 26.81 16.03
N VAL A 45 -3.33 26.44 16.25
CA VAL A 45 -2.94 25.49 17.30
C VAL A 45 -1.78 26.01 18.14
N ARG A 46 -1.75 25.61 19.41
CA ARG A 46 -0.61 25.79 20.30
C ARG A 46 0.24 24.52 20.27
N VAL A 47 1.48 24.65 19.81
CA VAL A 47 2.35 23.52 19.48
C VAL A 47 3.62 23.59 20.32
N LYS A 48 4.00 22.45 20.92
CA LYS A 48 5.30 22.27 21.56
C LYS A 48 6.29 21.72 20.55
N ILE A 49 7.42 22.40 20.36
CA ILE A 49 8.47 21.95 19.45
C ILE A 49 9.24 20.77 20.07
N ILE A 50 9.18 19.61 19.43
CA ILE A 50 9.82 18.37 19.89
C ILE A 50 11.11 18.06 19.12
N GLN A 51 11.26 18.60 17.91
CA GLN A 51 12.43 18.36 17.08
C GLN A 51 12.72 19.59 16.21
N VAL A 52 14.00 19.93 16.06
CA VAL A 52 14.46 20.97 15.13
C VAL A 52 15.57 20.41 14.24
N LYS A 53 15.37 20.47 12.92
CA LYS A 53 16.34 20.10 11.88
C LYS A 53 16.86 21.35 11.17
N LYS A 54 17.65 21.17 10.11
CA LYS A 54 18.29 22.27 9.36
C LYS A 54 17.27 23.18 8.68
N SER A 55 16.23 22.61 8.08
CA SER A 55 15.25 23.30 7.24
C SER A 55 13.80 23.23 7.74
N TYR A 56 13.54 22.46 8.79
CA TYR A 56 12.20 22.28 9.36
C TYR A 56 12.26 21.90 10.84
N GLY A 57 11.14 22.09 11.54
CA GLY A 57 10.88 21.57 12.87
C GLY A 57 9.71 20.58 12.87
N ARG A 58 9.55 19.85 13.96
CA ARG A 58 8.38 19.02 14.23
C ARG A 58 7.85 19.38 15.61
N GLY A 59 6.53 19.46 15.72
CA GLY A 59 5.87 19.81 16.96
C GLY A 59 4.69 18.90 17.28
N GLU A 60 4.26 18.96 18.53
CA GLU A 60 3.09 18.26 19.05
C GLU A 60 2.02 19.28 19.46
N ILE A 61 0.77 19.05 19.07
CA ILE A 61 -0.36 19.90 19.46
C ILE A 61 -0.58 19.75 20.96
N LEU A 62 -0.48 20.85 21.69
CA LEU A 62 -0.91 20.94 23.09
C LEU A 62 -2.40 21.30 23.19
N GLU A 63 -2.87 22.16 22.27
CA GLU A 63 -4.20 22.75 22.32
C GLU A 63 -4.60 23.20 20.90
N VAL A 64 -5.84 22.91 20.50
CA VAL A 64 -6.45 23.46 19.30
C VAL A 64 -7.22 24.70 19.72
N LEU A 65 -6.81 25.88 19.23
CA LEU A 65 -7.39 27.17 19.62
C LEU A 65 -8.61 27.49 18.76
N ASP A 66 -8.49 27.31 17.45
CA ASP A 66 -9.57 27.44 16.48
C ASP A 66 -9.70 26.11 15.73
N GLU A 67 -10.79 25.38 15.99
CA GLU A 67 -11.05 24.04 15.47
C GLU A 67 -11.65 24.08 14.06
N SER A 68 -11.18 23.20 13.17
CA SER A 68 -11.75 23.06 11.82
C SER A 68 -13.13 22.41 11.88
N GLU A 69 -14.08 22.87 11.07
CA GLU A 69 -15.38 22.21 10.89
C GLU A 69 -15.27 20.77 10.37
N HIS A 70 -14.10 20.41 9.82
CA HIS A 70 -13.84 19.05 9.34
C HIS A 70 -13.29 18.12 10.41
N ARG A 71 -13.00 18.61 11.62
CA ARG A 71 -12.52 17.78 12.71
C ARG A 71 -13.65 16.88 13.21
N ILE A 72 -13.33 15.59 13.37
CA ILE A 72 -14.22 14.60 13.95
C ILE A 72 -13.50 13.81 15.03
N ILE A 73 -14.27 13.20 15.91
CA ILE A 73 -13.75 12.21 16.86
C ILE A 73 -13.44 10.93 16.07
N PRO A 74 -12.19 10.43 16.07
CA PRO A 74 -11.84 9.19 15.41
C PRO A 74 -12.68 8.00 15.92
N LEU A 75 -13.08 7.11 15.00
CA LEU A 75 -13.82 5.90 15.36
C LEU A 75 -12.98 4.91 16.19
N CYS A 76 -11.66 4.91 16.00
CA CYS A 76 -10.74 4.06 16.74
C CYS A 76 -10.20 4.81 17.96
N SER A 77 -10.41 4.24 19.16
CA SER A 77 -9.86 4.76 20.42
C SER A 77 -8.33 4.81 20.44
N PHE A 78 -7.66 3.97 19.63
CA PHE A 78 -6.21 3.91 19.51
C PHE A 78 -5.65 4.79 18.38
N SER A 79 -6.48 5.58 17.68
CA SER A 79 -6.07 6.41 16.55
C SER A 79 -4.92 7.38 16.86
N THR A 80 -4.73 7.75 18.13
CA THR A 80 -3.67 8.63 18.59
C THR A 80 -2.35 7.90 18.90
N GLU A 81 -2.39 6.61 19.20
CA GLU A 81 -1.26 5.80 19.65
C GLU A 81 -0.76 4.84 18.57
N CYS A 82 -1.67 4.34 17.73
CA CYS A 82 -1.41 3.37 16.68
C CYS A 82 -0.82 4.05 15.43
N GLY A 83 0.23 3.46 14.85
CA GLY A 83 0.84 3.95 13.60
C GLY A 83 0.04 3.68 12.33
N GLY A 84 -1.11 3.00 12.42
CA GLY A 84 -1.87 2.50 11.28
C GLY A 84 -2.63 3.57 10.50
N CYS A 85 -3.27 4.53 11.18
CA CYS A 85 -4.13 5.56 10.56
C CYS A 85 -3.69 6.95 11.02
N GLN A 86 -3.46 7.87 10.09
CA GLN A 86 -2.90 9.20 10.39
C GLN A 86 -3.91 10.33 10.29
N VAL A 87 -5.07 10.11 9.67
CA VAL A 87 -6.03 11.19 9.34
C VAL A 87 -7.48 10.88 9.77
N GLN A 88 -7.70 9.94 10.70
CA GLN A 88 -9.06 9.63 11.19
C GLN A 88 -9.76 10.79 11.90
N HIS A 89 -9.01 11.80 12.36
CA HIS A 89 -9.56 13.00 12.97
C HIS A 89 -10.13 13.99 11.94
N ILE A 90 -10.02 13.69 10.65
CA ILE A 90 -10.54 14.50 9.53
C ILE A 90 -11.74 13.75 8.94
N ASN A 91 -12.87 14.43 8.72
CA ASN A 91 -14.00 13.82 8.03
C ASN A 91 -13.60 13.33 6.62
N TYR A 92 -14.30 12.32 6.12
CA TYR A 92 -13.86 11.61 4.92
C TYR A 92 -13.80 12.48 3.65
N GLN A 93 -14.73 13.41 3.47
CA GLN A 93 -14.72 14.30 2.30
C GLN A 93 -13.48 15.21 2.30
N ALA A 94 -13.17 15.81 3.44
CA ALA A 94 -11.95 16.61 3.59
C ALA A 94 -10.67 15.77 3.43
N GLN A 95 -10.67 14.48 3.82
CA GLN A 95 -9.55 13.58 3.51
C GLN A 95 -9.31 13.46 2.00
N LEU A 96 -10.38 13.31 1.20
CA LEU A 96 -10.29 13.22 -0.25
C LEU A 96 -9.77 14.52 -0.86
N GLU A 97 -10.28 15.67 -0.41
CA GLU A 97 -9.80 16.97 -0.86
C GLU A 97 -8.32 17.17 -0.57
N HIS A 98 -7.87 16.92 0.67
CA HIS A 98 -6.46 17.05 1.01
C HIS A 98 -5.56 16.07 0.25
N LYS A 99 -6.03 14.85 -0.04
CA LYS A 99 -5.29 13.90 -0.90
C LYS A 99 -5.15 14.40 -2.33
N ARG A 100 -6.21 15.00 -2.90
CA ARG A 100 -6.14 15.66 -4.23
C ARG A 100 -5.10 16.78 -4.23
N GLU A 101 -5.10 17.58 -3.17
CA GLU A 101 -4.15 18.68 -3.00
C GLU A 101 -2.71 18.20 -2.92
N ILE A 102 -2.44 17.12 -2.19
CA ILE A 102 -1.11 16.49 -2.16
C ILE A 102 -0.65 16.12 -3.58
N VAL A 103 -1.52 15.52 -4.40
CA VAL A 103 -1.17 15.15 -5.78
C VAL A 103 -0.87 16.40 -6.63
N ARG A 104 -1.74 17.42 -6.55
CA ARG A 104 -1.56 18.70 -7.25
C ARG A 104 -0.25 19.38 -6.88
N ASP A 105 0.02 19.55 -5.58
CA ASP A 105 1.22 20.19 -5.06
C ASP A 105 2.50 19.48 -5.54
N ASN A 106 2.50 18.14 -5.60
CA ASN A 106 3.66 17.38 -6.07
C ASN A 106 3.87 17.58 -7.57
N ILE A 107 2.82 17.49 -8.39
CA ILE A 107 2.90 17.67 -9.85
C ILE A 107 3.41 19.07 -10.19
N GLU A 108 2.91 20.11 -9.53
CA GLU A 108 3.35 21.49 -9.77
C GLU A 108 4.78 21.75 -9.26
N ARG A 109 5.08 21.33 -8.02
CA ARG A 109 6.35 21.71 -7.37
C ARG A 109 7.52 20.83 -7.79
N ILE A 110 7.32 19.51 -7.90
CA ILE A 110 8.36 18.55 -8.28
C ILE A 110 8.32 18.34 -9.78
N GLY A 111 7.14 18.07 -10.33
CA GLY A 111 6.96 17.81 -11.75
C GLY A 111 7.17 19.04 -12.62
N LYS A 112 7.01 20.26 -12.07
CA LYS A 112 7.04 21.52 -12.82
C LYS A 112 5.98 21.57 -13.94
N LEU A 113 4.96 20.72 -13.84
CA LEU A 113 3.86 20.67 -14.78
C LEU A 113 2.74 21.55 -14.23
N LYS A 114 2.32 22.55 -15.03
CA LYS A 114 1.23 23.46 -14.69
C LYS A 114 0.01 23.11 -15.53
N ASP A 115 -1.16 23.49 -15.05
CA ASP A 115 -2.44 23.37 -15.77
C ASP A 115 -2.83 21.92 -16.13
N ILE A 116 -2.26 20.94 -15.41
CA ILE A 116 -2.64 19.53 -15.52
C ILE A 116 -3.96 19.31 -14.79
N LYS A 117 -4.91 18.63 -15.44
CA LYS A 117 -6.19 18.27 -14.83
C LYS A 117 -5.97 17.19 -13.77
N ILE A 118 -6.15 17.56 -12.50
CA ILE A 118 -6.19 16.62 -11.37
C ILE A 118 -7.65 16.38 -11.00
N ASN A 119 -8.16 15.18 -11.27
CA ASN A 119 -9.55 14.83 -11.01
C ASN A 119 -9.84 14.75 -9.49
N PRO A 120 -11.10 14.92 -9.05
CA PRO A 120 -11.52 14.59 -7.69
C PRO A 120 -11.13 13.15 -7.35
N VAL A 121 -10.68 12.91 -6.11
CA VAL A 121 -10.26 11.56 -5.69
C VAL A 121 -11.44 10.59 -5.77
N LYS A 122 -11.25 9.44 -6.42
CA LYS A 122 -12.21 8.33 -6.36
C LYS A 122 -12.13 7.70 -4.97
N GLY A 123 -13.01 8.14 -4.09
CA GLY A 123 -13.16 7.64 -2.72
C GLY A 123 -13.91 6.32 -2.63
N MET A 124 -14.02 5.80 -1.41
CA MET A 124 -14.76 4.59 -1.07
C MET A 124 -16.08 4.95 -0.40
N GLU A 125 -17.17 4.27 -0.77
CA GLU A 125 -18.49 4.53 -0.16
C GLU A 125 -18.49 4.28 1.35
N ASN A 126 -17.92 3.15 1.78
CA ASN A 126 -17.67 2.84 3.18
C ASN A 126 -16.16 2.75 3.43
N PRO A 127 -15.51 3.77 4.03
CA PRO A 127 -14.06 3.84 4.16
C PRO A 127 -13.51 3.02 5.35
N LEU A 128 -14.15 1.88 5.64
CA LEU A 128 -13.85 0.95 6.74
C LEU A 128 -13.84 -0.50 6.22
N PHE A 129 -13.28 -1.40 7.02
CA PHE A 129 -13.28 -2.86 6.79
C PHE A 129 -12.69 -3.32 5.44
N TYR A 130 -11.90 -2.47 4.79
CA TYR A 130 -11.44 -2.68 3.41
C TYR A 130 -10.16 -3.51 3.32
N ARG A 131 -9.35 -3.57 4.39
CA ARG A 131 -8.07 -4.29 4.35
C ARG A 131 -8.29 -5.80 4.36
N ASN A 132 -7.83 -6.44 3.30
CA ASN A 132 -7.90 -7.87 3.10
C ASN A 132 -6.65 -8.62 3.62
N LYS A 133 -5.65 -7.91 4.12
CA LYS A 133 -4.42 -8.46 4.69
C LYS A 133 -3.97 -7.68 5.90
N ALA A 134 -3.58 -8.41 6.94
CA ALA A 134 -3.02 -7.86 8.18
C ALA A 134 -1.76 -8.61 8.58
N GLN A 135 -0.84 -7.89 9.23
CA GLN A 135 0.36 -8.45 9.83
C GLN A 135 0.40 -7.98 11.28
N PHE A 136 0.30 -8.92 12.19
CA PHE A 136 0.20 -8.68 13.61
C PHE A 136 1.50 -9.15 14.28
N PRO A 137 2.35 -8.24 14.79
CA PRO A 137 3.40 -8.64 15.71
C PRO A 137 2.79 -9.24 16.98
N LEU A 138 3.52 -10.19 17.56
CA LEU A 138 3.18 -10.78 18.85
C LEU A 138 4.24 -10.38 19.87
N GLY A 139 3.77 -10.03 21.06
CA GLY A 139 4.61 -9.73 22.21
C GLY A 139 3.97 -10.22 23.50
N LEU A 140 4.65 -9.93 24.60
CA LEU A 140 4.13 -10.17 25.94
C LEU A 140 3.99 -8.83 26.65
N ASP A 141 2.90 -8.66 27.41
CA ASP A 141 2.76 -7.55 28.34
C ASP A 141 3.61 -7.77 29.61
N LYS A 142 3.44 -6.90 30.61
CA LYS A 142 4.19 -6.98 31.88
C LYS A 142 3.78 -8.18 32.75
N ASP A 143 2.59 -8.72 32.52
CA ASP A 143 2.01 -9.84 33.27
C ASP A 143 2.21 -11.18 32.53
N ASN A 144 2.92 -11.17 31.40
CA ASN A 144 3.18 -12.29 30.49
C ASN A 144 1.95 -12.79 29.72
N ASN A 145 0.92 -11.96 29.54
CA ASN A 145 -0.17 -12.27 28.61
C ASN A 145 0.27 -11.97 27.18
N VAL A 146 -0.31 -12.68 26.20
CA VAL A 146 0.02 -12.45 24.79
C VAL A 146 -0.71 -11.22 24.29
N ILE A 147 0.03 -10.25 23.77
CA ILE A 147 -0.52 -9.02 23.19
C ILE A 147 -0.28 -8.98 21.69
N THR A 148 -1.20 -8.36 20.96
CA THR A 148 -1.10 -8.22 19.52
C THR A 148 -1.80 -6.97 19.00
N GLY A 149 -1.37 -6.46 17.86
CA GLY A 149 -1.97 -5.26 17.28
C GLY A 149 -1.05 -4.62 16.26
N PHE A 150 -0.68 -3.36 16.48
CA PHE A 150 0.21 -2.63 15.57
C PHE A 150 1.25 -1.82 16.32
N TYR A 151 2.36 -1.53 15.67
CA TYR A 151 3.39 -0.68 16.25
C TYR A 151 2.94 0.77 16.39
N ALA A 152 3.38 1.40 17.47
CA ALA A 152 3.28 2.84 17.63
C ALA A 152 4.12 3.58 16.55
N PRO A 153 3.77 4.82 16.19
CA PRO A 153 4.50 5.58 15.18
C PRO A 153 6.00 5.68 15.50
N GLY A 154 6.83 5.13 14.61
CA GLY A 154 8.29 5.23 14.72
C GLY A 154 8.94 4.36 15.80
N SER A 155 8.24 3.35 16.34
CA SER A 155 8.80 2.38 17.28
C SER A 155 8.46 0.93 16.90
N HIS A 156 8.91 -0.03 17.72
CA HIS A 156 8.46 -1.43 17.71
C HIS A 156 7.66 -1.77 18.98
N ASP A 157 7.07 -0.76 19.61
CA ASP A 157 6.18 -0.97 20.76
C ASP A 157 4.78 -1.34 20.24
N ILE A 158 4.27 -2.48 20.68
CA ILE A 158 2.97 -3.00 20.24
C ILE A 158 1.87 -2.26 21.02
N ILE A 159 0.96 -1.63 20.29
CA ILE A 159 -0.33 -1.19 20.81
C ILE A 159 -1.29 -2.38 20.70
N ASP A 160 -1.76 -2.87 21.84
CA ASP A 160 -2.65 -4.03 21.93
C ASP A 160 -4.03 -3.68 21.36
N ILE A 161 -4.32 -4.20 20.16
CA ILE A 161 -5.51 -3.87 19.37
C ILE A 161 -6.09 -5.18 18.83
N ASN A 162 -7.18 -5.60 19.47
CA ASN A 162 -7.89 -6.83 19.15
C ASN A 162 -9.09 -6.62 18.20
N ASP A 163 -9.35 -5.37 17.81
CA ASP A 163 -10.34 -5.02 16.79
C ASP A 163 -9.92 -3.75 16.04
N CYS A 164 -9.73 -3.88 14.72
CA CYS A 164 -9.29 -2.79 13.86
C CYS A 164 -10.35 -2.49 12.81
N GLY A 165 -10.94 -1.29 12.86
CA GLY A 165 -12.06 -0.89 11.99
C GLY A 165 -11.74 -0.73 10.51
N ILE A 166 -10.46 -0.75 10.11
CA ILE A 166 -10.07 -0.74 8.69
C ILE A 166 -9.81 -2.14 8.14
N GLN A 167 -9.79 -3.18 8.99
CA GLN A 167 -9.53 -4.56 8.59
C GLN A 167 -10.81 -5.33 8.35
N HIS A 168 -10.78 -6.28 7.40
CA HIS A 168 -11.91 -7.17 7.19
C HIS A 168 -12.30 -7.87 8.51
N PRO A 169 -13.60 -7.96 8.89
CA PRO A 169 -14.01 -8.51 10.19
C PRO A 169 -13.48 -9.93 10.45
N LEU A 170 -13.37 -10.74 9.40
CA LEU A 170 -12.81 -12.09 9.47
C LEU A 170 -11.34 -12.10 9.93
N ILE A 171 -10.55 -11.08 9.58
CA ILE A 171 -9.17 -10.92 10.07
C ILE A 171 -9.16 -10.73 11.59
N ASN A 172 -10.01 -9.83 12.10
CA ASN A 172 -10.11 -9.56 13.53
C ASN A 172 -10.56 -10.82 14.29
N ARG A 173 -11.55 -11.56 13.74
CA ARG A 173 -12.01 -12.84 14.31
C ARG A 173 -10.88 -13.87 14.36
N ILE A 174 -10.20 -14.13 13.25
CA ILE A 174 -9.12 -15.12 13.18
C ILE A 174 -7.99 -14.76 14.14
N SER A 175 -7.57 -13.49 14.18
CA SER A 175 -6.52 -13.05 15.11
C SER A 175 -6.90 -13.33 16.55
N ARG A 176 -8.10 -12.92 17.00
CA ARG A 176 -8.56 -13.12 18.38
C ARG A 176 -8.63 -14.59 18.78
N GLU A 177 -9.22 -15.45 17.94
CA GLU A 177 -9.29 -16.89 18.25
C GLU A 177 -7.92 -17.55 18.21
N THR A 178 -7.02 -17.08 17.35
CA THR A 178 -5.64 -17.58 17.30
C THR A 178 -4.88 -17.23 18.58
N ILE A 179 -5.00 -16.00 19.09
CA ILE A 179 -4.35 -15.60 20.36
C ILE A 179 -4.81 -16.49 21.51
N LYS A 180 -6.12 -16.71 21.67
CA LYS A 180 -6.66 -17.58 22.72
C LYS A 180 -6.05 -18.98 22.68
N LEU A 181 -5.92 -19.57 21.49
CA LEU A 181 -5.31 -20.90 21.36
C LEU A 181 -3.80 -20.88 21.61
N LEU A 182 -3.07 -19.85 21.16
CA LEU A 182 -1.65 -19.73 21.49
C LEU A 182 -1.42 -19.65 23.01
N GLU A 183 -2.31 -18.97 23.74
CA GLU A 183 -2.28 -18.94 25.21
C GLU A 183 -2.66 -20.29 25.82
N GLU A 184 -3.72 -20.94 25.33
CA GLU A 184 -4.18 -22.25 25.80
C GLU A 184 -3.10 -23.34 25.69
N TYR A 185 -2.38 -23.37 24.55
CA TYR A 185 -1.30 -24.32 24.31
C TYR A 185 0.05 -23.88 24.90
N GLY A 186 0.13 -22.69 25.51
CA GLY A 186 1.37 -22.16 26.08
C GLY A 186 2.46 -21.92 25.04
N THR A 187 2.09 -21.53 23.82
CA THR A 187 3.03 -21.30 22.72
C THR A 187 3.99 -20.16 23.08
N SER A 188 5.29 -20.42 22.94
CA SER A 188 6.32 -19.42 23.25
C SER A 188 6.30 -18.24 22.27
N ILE A 189 6.09 -17.02 22.77
CA ILE A 189 6.13 -15.78 21.97
C ILE A 189 7.57 -15.27 21.83
N TYR A 190 7.89 -14.74 20.65
CA TYR A 190 9.20 -14.21 20.32
C TYR A 190 9.45 -12.81 20.91
N ASP A 191 10.60 -12.64 21.55
CA ASP A 191 11.11 -11.35 22.02
C ASP A 191 12.24 -10.88 21.08
N GLU A 192 12.04 -9.73 20.43
CA GLU A 192 13.00 -9.15 19.49
C GLU A 192 14.31 -8.70 20.16
N LYS A 193 14.24 -8.17 21.39
CA LYS A 193 15.39 -7.60 22.11
C LYS A 193 16.39 -8.69 22.48
N VAL A 194 15.91 -9.83 22.96
CA VAL A 194 16.76 -10.97 23.35
C VAL A 194 16.85 -12.06 22.29
N HIS A 195 16.05 -11.98 21.22
CA HIS A 195 15.99 -12.92 20.11
C HIS A 195 15.67 -14.37 20.55
N LYS A 196 14.78 -14.51 21.52
CA LYS A 196 14.30 -15.79 22.07
C LYS A 196 12.80 -15.95 21.85
N GLY A 197 12.30 -17.17 22.01
CA GLY A 197 10.91 -17.51 21.75
C GLY A 197 10.64 -17.94 20.30
N LEU A 198 9.41 -18.39 20.03
CA LEU A 198 9.04 -19.06 18.78
C LEU A 198 8.18 -18.17 17.87
N MET A 199 6.99 -17.78 18.32
CA MET A 199 5.99 -17.14 17.50
C MET A 199 6.27 -15.64 17.35
N ARG A 200 6.53 -15.17 16.12
CA ARG A 200 6.90 -13.77 15.83
C ARG A 200 5.70 -12.93 15.44
N HIS A 201 4.93 -13.41 14.48
CA HIS A 201 3.81 -12.67 13.90
C HIS A 201 2.69 -13.62 13.50
N LEU A 202 1.49 -13.09 13.42
CA LEU A 202 0.39 -13.65 12.63
C LEU A 202 0.23 -12.82 11.37
N VAL A 203 0.06 -13.47 10.23
CA VAL A 203 -0.39 -12.80 9.00
C VAL A 203 -1.69 -13.42 8.58
N VAL A 204 -2.73 -12.61 8.42
CA VAL A 204 -4.04 -13.08 7.96
C VAL A 204 -4.32 -12.43 6.62
N ARG A 205 -4.79 -13.22 5.65
CA ARG A 205 -5.29 -12.76 4.34
C ARG A 205 -6.71 -13.24 4.17
N VAL A 206 -7.53 -12.44 3.51
CA VAL A 206 -8.92 -12.75 3.18
C VAL A 206 -9.14 -12.40 1.71
N GLY A 207 -9.79 -13.26 0.94
CA GLY A 207 -10.36 -12.90 -0.35
C GLY A 207 -11.69 -12.20 -0.11
N VAL A 208 -11.79 -10.91 -0.44
CA VAL A 208 -12.97 -10.10 -0.10
C VAL A 208 -14.20 -10.57 -0.88
N CYS A 209 -14.03 -11.00 -2.13
CA CYS A 209 -15.12 -11.45 -2.98
C CYS A 209 -15.52 -12.92 -2.73
N THR A 210 -14.60 -13.74 -2.22
CA THR A 210 -14.82 -15.17 -1.97
C THR A 210 -15.07 -15.50 -0.51
N ASN A 211 -14.76 -14.57 0.39
CA ASN A 211 -14.71 -14.74 1.84
C ASN A 211 -13.77 -15.89 2.30
N GLN A 212 -12.83 -16.34 1.47
CA GLN A 212 -11.83 -17.33 1.86
C GLN A 212 -10.72 -16.67 2.68
N ALA A 213 -10.29 -17.31 3.77
CA ALA A 213 -9.21 -16.81 4.60
C ALA A 213 -8.01 -17.75 4.66
N MET A 214 -6.84 -17.12 4.83
CA MET A 214 -5.56 -17.76 5.07
C MET A 214 -4.94 -17.19 6.33
N LEU A 215 -4.59 -18.05 7.27
CA LEU A 215 -3.76 -17.72 8.43
C LEU A 215 -2.34 -18.20 8.18
N ILE A 216 -1.35 -17.34 8.46
CA ILE A 216 0.07 -17.67 8.36
C ILE A 216 0.71 -17.40 9.71
N PHE A 217 1.12 -18.47 10.38
CA PHE A 217 1.98 -18.40 11.55
C PHE A 217 3.41 -18.11 11.11
N VAL A 218 4.00 -17.04 11.61
CA VAL A 218 5.40 -16.70 11.35
C VAL A 218 6.23 -17.03 12.58
N THR A 219 7.05 -18.07 12.50
CA THR A 219 7.90 -18.51 13.61
C THR A 219 9.37 -18.25 13.34
N LYS A 220 10.15 -18.15 14.41
CA LYS A 220 11.61 -18.11 14.33
C LYS A 220 12.20 -19.42 13.81
N ASP A 221 11.66 -20.55 14.28
CA ASP A 221 12.18 -21.89 14.03
C ASP A 221 11.20 -22.78 13.27
N ASN A 222 11.70 -23.82 12.60
CA ASN A 222 10.91 -24.79 11.83
C ASN A 222 10.08 -25.76 12.71
N LYS A 223 10.27 -25.76 14.03
CA LYS A 223 9.50 -26.61 14.93
C LYS A 223 8.36 -25.81 15.55
N PHE A 224 7.14 -26.22 15.25
CA PHE A 224 5.91 -25.71 15.87
C PHE A 224 4.99 -26.90 16.20
N PRO A 225 5.29 -27.66 17.27
CA PRO A 225 4.67 -28.96 17.54
C PRO A 225 3.14 -28.93 17.60
N GLU A 226 2.58 -27.92 18.25
CA GLU A 226 1.15 -27.69 18.46
C GLU A 226 0.45 -27.04 17.24
N GLY A 227 1.23 -26.60 16.24
CA GLY A 227 0.71 -25.80 15.13
C GLY A 227 -0.37 -26.49 14.30
N ARG A 228 -0.28 -27.82 14.13
CA ARG A 228 -1.30 -28.59 13.42
C ARG A 228 -2.62 -28.65 14.19
N GLU A 229 -2.54 -28.90 15.50
CA GLU A 229 -3.73 -29.03 16.34
C GLU A 229 -4.47 -27.70 16.48
N ILE A 230 -3.72 -26.60 16.65
CA ILE A 230 -4.27 -25.24 16.63
C ILE A 230 -4.94 -24.95 15.28
N ALA A 231 -4.29 -25.32 14.16
CA ALA A 231 -4.84 -25.11 12.83
C ALA A 231 -6.17 -25.86 12.64
N ASP A 232 -6.23 -27.14 13.02
CA ASP A 232 -7.43 -27.96 12.86
C ASP A 232 -8.60 -27.42 13.71
N ARG A 233 -8.34 -26.94 14.94
CA ARG A 233 -9.36 -26.28 15.80
C ARG A 233 -9.88 -24.98 15.19
N LEU A 234 -8.98 -24.10 14.73
CA LEU A 234 -9.37 -22.83 14.10
C LEU A 234 -10.23 -23.06 12.86
N MET A 235 -9.88 -24.02 12.02
CA MET A 235 -10.65 -24.33 10.80
C MET A 235 -12.01 -24.95 11.13
N ALA A 236 -12.14 -25.71 12.22
CA ALA A 236 -13.42 -26.21 12.68
C ALA A 236 -14.36 -25.08 13.16
N ASP A 237 -13.81 -24.09 13.86
CA ASP A 237 -14.58 -22.95 14.39
C ASP A 237 -14.83 -21.85 13.36
N ILE A 238 -13.97 -21.74 12.34
CA ILE A 238 -14.01 -20.70 11.30
C ILE A 238 -14.01 -21.37 9.92
N PRO A 239 -15.19 -21.76 9.40
CA PRO A 239 -15.29 -22.45 8.11
C PRO A 239 -14.71 -21.69 6.92
N GLU A 240 -14.65 -20.35 7.02
CA GLU A 240 -14.03 -19.49 6.02
C GLU A 240 -12.49 -19.61 5.97
N LEU A 241 -11.85 -20.09 7.05
CA LEU A 241 -10.41 -20.32 7.11
C LEU A 241 -10.08 -21.61 6.37
N VAL A 242 -9.77 -21.50 5.08
CA VAL A 242 -9.50 -22.65 4.20
C VAL A 242 -8.01 -22.99 4.11
N SER A 243 -7.13 -22.13 4.63
CA SER A 243 -5.67 -22.29 4.54
C SER A 243 -4.99 -21.88 5.84
N VAL A 244 -4.20 -22.78 6.42
CA VAL A 244 -3.33 -22.46 7.57
C VAL A 244 -1.88 -22.83 7.26
N GLN A 245 -1.02 -21.84 7.35
CA GLN A 245 0.35 -21.86 6.85
C GLN A 245 1.35 -21.62 7.98
N HIS A 246 2.54 -22.19 7.82
CA HIS A 246 3.68 -22.03 8.71
C HIS A 246 4.85 -21.46 7.93
N ASN A 247 5.12 -20.18 8.14
CA ASN A 247 6.25 -19.47 7.56
C ASN A 247 7.41 -19.36 8.56
N ILE A 248 8.63 -19.59 8.10
CA ILE A 248 9.82 -19.67 8.96
C ILE A 248 10.75 -18.50 8.67
N ASN A 249 10.96 -17.65 9.68
CA ASN A 249 11.86 -16.51 9.63
C ASN A 249 12.78 -16.47 10.86
N SER A 250 13.96 -17.04 10.72
CA SER A 250 15.00 -17.05 11.77
C SER A 250 15.87 -15.78 11.81
N LYS A 251 15.68 -14.85 10.87
CA LYS A 251 16.57 -13.70 10.70
C LYS A 251 16.21 -12.54 11.62
N LYS A 252 17.23 -11.80 12.08
CA LYS A 252 17.09 -10.47 12.68
C LYS A 252 16.85 -9.46 11.57
N THR A 253 15.59 -9.19 11.27
CA THR A 253 15.18 -8.33 10.15
C THR A 253 13.76 -7.82 10.37
N ASN A 254 13.46 -6.66 9.78
CA ASN A 254 12.13 -6.06 9.74
C ASN A 254 11.22 -6.73 8.69
N VAL A 255 11.77 -7.58 7.82
CA VAL A 255 10.95 -8.38 6.90
C VAL A 255 10.18 -9.42 7.73
N VAL A 256 8.85 -9.39 7.66
CA VAL A 256 7.98 -10.29 8.44
C VAL A 256 8.09 -11.73 7.95
N LEU A 257 7.86 -11.96 6.65
CA LEU A 257 7.83 -13.30 6.07
C LEU A 257 9.23 -13.77 5.67
N GLY A 258 9.59 -14.98 6.09
CA GLY A 258 10.76 -15.69 5.59
C GLY A 258 10.49 -16.38 4.24
N LYS A 259 11.50 -17.09 3.73
CA LYS A 259 11.45 -17.71 2.39
C LYS A 259 10.75 -19.07 2.36
N LEU A 260 10.69 -19.76 3.49
CA LEU A 260 10.13 -21.11 3.58
C LEU A 260 8.74 -21.05 4.21
N THR A 261 7.76 -21.62 3.52
CA THR A 261 6.39 -21.77 4.01
C THR A 261 5.96 -23.22 3.84
N LYS A 262 5.21 -23.74 4.81
CA LYS A 262 4.62 -25.08 4.80
C LYS A 262 3.14 -24.99 5.12
N THR A 263 2.31 -25.76 4.44
CA THR A 263 0.91 -25.90 4.81
C THR A 263 0.80 -26.74 6.08
N LEU A 264 0.16 -26.20 7.12
CA LEU A 264 -0.20 -26.95 8.32
C LEU A 264 -1.50 -27.70 8.09
N ALA A 265 -2.53 -27.01 7.57
CA ALA A 265 -3.85 -27.57 7.29
C ALA A 265 -4.53 -26.82 6.14
N GLY A 266 -5.45 -27.50 5.44
CA GLY A 266 -6.20 -26.95 4.32
C GLY A 266 -5.37 -26.78 3.04
N GLU A 267 -5.76 -25.78 2.25
CA GLU A 267 -5.13 -25.42 0.98
C GLU A 267 -3.82 -24.64 1.19
N ASP A 268 -2.94 -24.58 0.18
CA ASP A 268 -1.73 -23.74 0.20
C ASP A 268 -1.96 -22.31 -0.34
N HIS A 269 -3.20 -21.99 -0.70
CA HIS A 269 -3.62 -20.72 -1.30
C HIS A 269 -5.06 -20.35 -0.90
N ILE A 270 -5.45 -19.13 -1.23
CA ILE A 270 -6.86 -18.70 -1.31
C ILE A 270 -7.13 -18.11 -2.68
N PHE A 271 -8.39 -17.96 -3.04
CA PHE A 271 -8.81 -17.23 -4.24
C PHE A 271 -9.46 -15.90 -3.88
N ASP A 272 -9.27 -14.89 -4.72
CA ASP A 272 -10.09 -13.68 -4.72
C ASP A 272 -10.31 -13.20 -6.15
N TYR A 273 -11.13 -12.16 -6.31
CA TYR A 273 -11.38 -11.53 -7.60
C TYR A 273 -10.99 -10.07 -7.59
N ILE A 274 -10.49 -9.57 -8.72
CA ILE A 274 -10.54 -8.14 -9.03
C ILE A 274 -11.36 -8.03 -10.31
N GLY A 275 -12.50 -7.33 -10.23
CA GLY A 275 -13.49 -7.32 -11.28
C GLY A 275 -13.92 -8.74 -11.66
N LYS A 276 -13.63 -9.16 -12.89
CA LYS A 276 -13.97 -10.49 -13.39
C LYS A 276 -12.84 -11.52 -13.34
N VAL A 277 -11.62 -11.09 -13.03
CA VAL A 277 -10.44 -11.95 -13.06
C VAL A 277 -10.26 -12.60 -11.69
N LYS A 278 -10.14 -13.92 -11.69
CA LYS A 278 -9.87 -14.73 -10.50
C LYS A 278 -8.37 -14.83 -10.27
N TYR A 279 -7.91 -14.62 -9.04
CA TYR A 279 -6.51 -14.75 -8.69
C TYR A 279 -6.31 -15.80 -7.62
N LYS A 280 -5.31 -16.66 -7.81
CA LYS A 280 -4.75 -17.54 -6.80
C LYS A 280 -3.74 -16.74 -5.96
N ILE A 281 -3.96 -16.68 -4.66
CA ILE A 281 -3.18 -15.89 -3.71
C ILE A 281 -2.44 -16.83 -2.75
N SER A 282 -1.13 -16.92 -2.94
CA SER A 282 -0.23 -17.70 -2.10
C SER A 282 0.26 -16.89 -0.88
N PRO A 283 0.90 -17.52 0.13
CA PRO A 283 1.29 -16.84 1.37
C PRO A 283 2.28 -15.69 1.16
N LEU A 284 3.19 -15.86 0.19
CA LEU A 284 4.27 -14.90 -0.11
C LEU A 284 3.93 -13.91 -1.23
N SER A 285 2.85 -14.12 -1.99
CA SER A 285 2.55 -13.29 -3.16
C SER A 285 2.11 -11.89 -2.75
N PHE A 286 2.43 -10.88 -3.57
CA PHE A 286 1.84 -9.55 -3.43
C PHE A 286 0.44 -9.55 -4.04
N PHE A 287 -0.52 -8.93 -3.37
CA PHE A 287 -1.87 -8.69 -3.86
C PHE A 287 -2.37 -7.39 -3.24
N GLN A 288 -3.19 -6.63 -3.97
CA GLN A 288 -3.70 -5.35 -3.49
C GLN A 288 -4.49 -5.54 -2.19
N VAL A 289 -4.22 -4.70 -1.18
CA VAL A 289 -4.79 -4.90 0.16
C VAL A 289 -6.21 -4.37 0.30
N ASN A 290 -6.71 -3.61 -0.68
CA ASN A 290 -8.07 -3.11 -0.76
C ASN A 290 -8.66 -3.57 -2.10
N THR A 291 -9.27 -4.75 -2.13
CA THR A 291 -9.79 -5.37 -3.36
C THR A 291 -10.80 -4.47 -4.09
N LEU A 292 -11.64 -3.76 -3.33
CA LEU A 292 -12.69 -2.91 -3.90
C LEU A 292 -12.11 -1.67 -4.59
N GLN A 293 -11.14 -1.00 -3.98
CA GLN A 293 -10.47 0.14 -4.61
C GLN A 293 -9.44 -0.28 -5.67
N ALA A 294 -8.88 -1.49 -5.59
CA ALA A 294 -8.07 -2.07 -6.67
C ALA A 294 -8.87 -2.18 -7.97
N LYS A 295 -10.13 -2.62 -7.89
CA LYS A 295 -11.02 -2.61 -9.06
C LYS A 295 -11.20 -1.20 -9.62
N VAL A 296 -11.46 -0.19 -8.78
CA VAL A 296 -11.63 1.21 -9.20
C VAL A 296 -10.38 1.77 -9.88
N LEU A 297 -9.20 1.46 -9.33
CA LEU A 297 -7.91 1.82 -9.90
C LEU A 297 -7.69 1.16 -11.27
N TYR A 298 -7.98 -0.14 -11.38
CA TYR A 298 -7.76 -0.88 -12.62
C TYR A 298 -8.76 -0.50 -13.71
N ASP A 299 -10.02 -0.27 -13.36
CA ASP A 299 -11.01 0.30 -14.27
C ASP A 299 -10.51 1.64 -14.85
N GLN A 300 -9.91 2.49 -14.01
CA GLN A 300 -9.34 3.75 -14.47
C GLN A 300 -8.12 3.54 -15.39
N ALA A 301 -7.26 2.58 -15.07
CA ALA A 301 -6.11 2.25 -15.91
C ALA A 301 -6.55 1.74 -17.29
N VAL A 302 -7.59 0.90 -17.35
CA VAL A 302 -8.24 0.44 -18.59
C VAL A 302 -8.83 1.62 -19.37
N GLU A 303 -9.59 2.48 -18.71
CA GLU A 303 -10.18 3.67 -19.33
C GLU A 303 -9.12 4.56 -19.97
N TYR A 304 -8.00 4.80 -19.28
CA TYR A 304 -6.89 5.60 -19.80
C TYR A 304 -6.07 4.87 -20.86
N ALA A 305 -5.97 3.55 -20.80
CA ALA A 305 -5.33 2.76 -21.85
C ALA A 305 -6.10 2.89 -23.18
N GLY A 306 -7.43 3.05 -23.11
CA GLY A 306 -8.27 3.33 -24.27
C GLY A 306 -8.29 2.19 -25.28
N LEU A 307 -8.29 0.95 -24.78
CA LEU A 307 -8.16 -0.26 -25.59
C LEU A 307 -9.44 -0.55 -26.38
N THR A 308 -9.29 -1.02 -27.61
CA THR A 308 -10.36 -1.36 -28.56
C THR A 308 -10.35 -2.84 -28.97
N GLY A 309 -9.40 -3.62 -28.45
CA GLY A 309 -9.16 -5.02 -28.83
C GLY A 309 -8.08 -5.20 -29.90
N GLN A 310 -7.44 -4.11 -30.35
CA GLN A 310 -6.43 -4.15 -31.43
C GLN A 310 -5.01 -3.85 -30.93
N GLU A 311 -4.89 -3.25 -29.77
CA GLU A 311 -3.66 -2.74 -29.21
C GLU A 311 -2.84 -3.86 -28.59
N LYS A 312 -1.53 -3.77 -28.80
CA LYS A 312 -0.48 -4.47 -28.07
C LYS A 312 -0.09 -3.66 -26.85
N VAL A 313 -0.10 -4.33 -25.70
CA VAL A 313 0.13 -3.68 -24.40
C VAL A 313 1.36 -4.28 -23.75
N ILE A 314 2.22 -3.43 -23.19
CA ILE A 314 3.23 -3.86 -22.20
C ILE A 314 2.74 -3.47 -20.81
N ASP A 315 2.76 -4.42 -19.88
CA ASP A 315 2.59 -4.19 -18.44
C ASP A 315 3.96 -4.33 -17.74
N ALA A 316 4.56 -3.19 -17.43
CA ALA A 316 5.84 -3.12 -16.72
C ALA A 316 5.61 -3.18 -15.20
N TYR A 317 6.31 -4.10 -14.53
CA TYR A 317 6.15 -4.45 -13.11
C TYR A 317 4.84 -5.20 -12.83
N CYS A 318 4.52 -6.20 -13.66
CA CYS A 318 3.22 -6.85 -13.66
C CYS A 318 2.89 -7.66 -12.39
N GLY A 319 3.89 -7.96 -11.55
CA GLY A 319 3.72 -8.83 -10.38
C GLY A 319 3.15 -10.19 -10.78
N LEU A 320 2.06 -10.60 -10.12
CA LEU A 320 1.31 -11.83 -10.43
C LEU A 320 0.36 -11.72 -11.65
N GLY A 321 0.58 -10.73 -12.53
CA GLY A 321 -0.24 -10.47 -13.71
C GLY A 321 -1.55 -9.75 -13.37
N SER A 322 -1.60 -8.98 -12.29
CA SER A 322 -2.85 -8.36 -11.81
C SER A 322 -3.47 -7.46 -12.87
N ILE A 323 -2.75 -6.42 -13.32
CA ILE A 323 -3.18 -5.53 -14.40
C ILE A 323 -3.15 -6.25 -15.75
N THR A 324 -2.08 -7.01 -16.04
CA THR A 324 -1.92 -7.77 -17.30
C THR A 324 -3.17 -8.57 -17.66
N LEU A 325 -3.67 -9.37 -16.71
CA LEU A 325 -4.84 -10.22 -16.91
C LEU A 325 -6.15 -9.41 -16.89
N TYR A 326 -6.18 -8.28 -16.17
CA TYR A 326 -7.35 -7.41 -16.09
C TYR A 326 -7.65 -6.68 -17.41
N VAL A 327 -6.62 -6.37 -18.20
CA VAL A 327 -6.76 -5.70 -19.50
C VAL A 327 -6.82 -6.66 -20.70
N ALA A 328 -6.56 -7.95 -20.46
CA ALA A 328 -6.35 -8.94 -21.50
C ALA A 328 -7.53 -9.12 -22.47
N ASP A 329 -8.76 -9.00 -21.97
CA ASP A 329 -9.97 -9.17 -22.78
C ASP A 329 -10.26 -7.99 -23.73
N GLN A 330 -9.58 -6.87 -23.52
CA GLN A 330 -9.71 -5.64 -24.31
C GLN A 330 -8.47 -5.33 -25.13
N ALA A 331 -7.42 -6.14 -25.03
CA ALA A 331 -6.19 -5.99 -25.80
C ALA A 331 -6.07 -7.11 -26.84
N LYS A 332 -5.32 -6.85 -27.91
CA LYS A 332 -4.94 -7.90 -28.86
C LYS A 332 -3.97 -8.88 -28.22
N GLU A 333 -2.94 -8.35 -27.56
CA GLU A 333 -1.86 -9.11 -26.93
C GLU A 333 -1.26 -8.28 -25.79
N VAL A 334 -0.95 -8.91 -24.66
CA VAL A 334 -0.39 -8.23 -23.48
C VAL A 334 0.90 -8.91 -23.03
N TYR A 335 1.96 -8.12 -22.82
CA TYR A 335 3.26 -8.61 -22.35
C TYR A 335 3.56 -8.08 -20.94
N GLY A 336 3.55 -8.96 -19.95
CA GLY A 336 3.90 -8.66 -18.56
C GLY A 336 5.39 -8.88 -18.26
N ILE A 337 6.02 -7.92 -17.60
CA ILE A 337 7.44 -7.99 -17.17
C ILE A 337 7.54 -7.83 -15.66
N GLU A 338 8.19 -8.78 -14.98
CA GLU A 338 8.41 -8.76 -13.53
C GLU A 338 9.79 -9.35 -13.19
N VAL A 339 10.48 -8.81 -12.19
CA VAL A 339 11.83 -9.27 -11.81
C VAL A 339 11.79 -10.54 -10.94
N VAL A 340 10.68 -10.77 -10.23
CA VAL A 340 10.48 -11.93 -9.37
C VAL A 340 9.92 -13.10 -10.18
N GLU A 341 10.73 -14.14 -10.34
CA GLU A 341 10.38 -15.33 -11.12
C GLU A 341 9.16 -16.06 -10.55
N GLU A 342 9.04 -16.16 -9.23
CA GLU A 342 7.88 -16.78 -8.57
C GLU A 342 6.58 -16.01 -8.83
N ALA A 343 6.65 -14.69 -9.09
CA ALA A 343 5.49 -13.90 -9.45
C ALA A 343 5.06 -14.13 -10.90
N ILE A 344 6.03 -14.35 -11.82
CA ILE A 344 5.76 -14.73 -13.21
C ILE A 344 5.11 -16.11 -13.30
N GLU A 345 5.58 -17.09 -12.53
CA GLU A 345 4.92 -18.40 -12.48
C GLU A 345 3.49 -18.29 -11.94
N ALA A 346 3.27 -17.49 -10.89
CA ALA A 346 1.92 -17.20 -10.42
C ALA A 346 1.06 -16.48 -11.48
N ALA A 347 1.66 -15.59 -12.28
CA ALA A 347 0.95 -14.90 -13.36
C ALA A 347 0.50 -15.87 -14.47
N LYS A 348 1.35 -16.83 -14.85
CA LYS A 348 1.01 -17.89 -15.80
C LYS A 348 -0.10 -18.80 -15.25
N GLU A 349 -0.01 -19.20 -13.99
CA GLU A 349 -1.07 -19.97 -13.32
C GLU A 349 -2.40 -19.21 -13.32
N ASN A 350 -2.37 -17.91 -13.03
CA ASN A 350 -3.57 -17.06 -13.05
C ASN A 350 -4.12 -16.89 -14.49
N ALA A 351 -3.27 -16.77 -15.50
CA ALA A 351 -3.71 -16.74 -16.90
C ALA A 351 -4.48 -18.02 -17.26
N GLN A 352 -3.89 -19.18 -16.95
CA GLN A 352 -4.50 -20.49 -17.17
C GLN A 352 -5.82 -20.65 -16.39
N LEU A 353 -5.84 -20.21 -15.12
CA LEU A 353 -7.03 -20.24 -14.27
C LEU A 353 -8.23 -19.49 -14.88
N ASN A 354 -7.96 -18.44 -15.66
CA ASN A 354 -8.99 -17.62 -16.31
C ASN A 354 -9.19 -17.95 -17.79
N GLY A 355 -8.47 -18.93 -18.35
CA GLY A 355 -8.51 -19.25 -19.77
C GLY A 355 -8.02 -18.09 -20.66
N ILE A 356 -7.08 -17.28 -20.18
CA ILE A 356 -6.53 -16.13 -20.90
C ILE A 356 -5.28 -16.61 -21.67
N GLU A 357 -5.33 -16.57 -23.00
CA GLU A 357 -4.29 -17.10 -23.88
C GLU A 357 -3.44 -16.02 -24.57
N ASN A 358 -3.90 -14.78 -24.60
CA ASN A 358 -3.23 -13.64 -25.26
C ASN A 358 -2.29 -12.85 -24.33
N CYS A 359 -1.90 -13.43 -23.19
CA CYS A 359 -0.93 -12.86 -22.27
C CYS A 359 0.40 -13.62 -22.30
N HIS A 360 1.49 -12.88 -22.33
CA HIS A 360 2.86 -13.38 -22.26
C HIS A 360 3.56 -12.78 -21.05
N PHE A 361 4.43 -13.57 -20.41
CA PHE A 361 5.09 -13.18 -19.17
C PHE A 361 6.59 -13.44 -19.26
N GLN A 362 7.39 -12.44 -18.91
CA GLN A 362 8.85 -12.53 -18.90
C GLN A 362 9.44 -12.09 -17.57
N ALA A 363 10.24 -12.98 -16.99
CA ALA A 363 11.05 -12.67 -15.83
C ALA A 363 12.25 -11.80 -16.23
N GLY A 364 12.48 -10.71 -15.52
CA GLY A 364 13.65 -9.85 -15.71
C GLY A 364 13.42 -8.42 -15.23
N LYS A 365 14.51 -7.64 -15.15
CA LYS A 365 14.37 -6.22 -14.85
C LYS A 365 13.81 -5.51 -16.07
N VAL A 366 12.78 -4.69 -15.87
CA VAL A 366 12.15 -3.88 -16.93
C VAL A 366 13.17 -3.15 -17.81
N ARG A 367 14.20 -2.53 -17.22
CA ARG A 367 15.29 -1.83 -17.95
C ARG A 367 16.16 -2.72 -18.83
N GLU A 368 16.22 -4.02 -18.55
CA GLU A 368 17.00 -5.02 -19.30
C GLU A 368 16.12 -5.71 -20.36
N VAL A 369 14.83 -5.93 -20.06
CA VAL A 369 13.88 -6.64 -20.93
C VAL A 369 13.32 -5.75 -22.04
N LEU A 370 12.90 -4.52 -21.74
CA LEU A 370 12.25 -3.63 -22.72
C LEU A 370 13.07 -3.39 -24.00
N PRO A 371 14.40 -3.13 -23.93
CA PRO A 371 15.20 -2.87 -25.14
C PRO A 371 15.29 -4.07 -26.10
N GLU A 372 15.17 -5.30 -25.58
CA GLU A 372 15.15 -6.51 -26.40
C GLU A 372 13.74 -6.81 -26.91
N LEU A 373 12.72 -6.65 -26.05
CA LEU A 373 11.33 -6.90 -26.40
C LEU A 373 10.86 -5.99 -27.55
N LYS A 374 11.27 -4.71 -27.57
CA LYS A 374 10.88 -3.76 -28.64
C LYS A 374 11.32 -4.18 -30.05
N LYS A 375 12.29 -5.08 -30.18
CA LYS A 375 12.75 -5.61 -31.48
C LYS A 375 11.74 -6.56 -32.13
N ILE A 376 10.86 -7.15 -31.33
CA ILE A 376 9.88 -8.17 -31.77
C ILE A 376 8.43 -7.80 -31.41
N PHE A 377 8.25 -6.87 -30.48
CA PHE A 377 6.96 -6.45 -29.96
C PHE A 377 6.93 -4.93 -29.76
N ILE A 378 6.23 -4.23 -30.64
CA ILE A 378 6.02 -2.77 -30.56
C ILE A 378 4.64 -2.54 -29.97
N PRO A 379 4.53 -2.00 -28.74
CA PRO A 379 3.25 -1.70 -28.12
C PRO A 379 2.70 -0.33 -28.54
N GLU A 380 1.38 -0.25 -28.70
CA GLU A 380 0.68 1.05 -28.77
C GLU A 380 0.44 1.63 -27.37
N VAL A 381 0.41 0.78 -26.33
CA VAL A 381 0.16 1.19 -24.94
C VAL A 381 1.18 0.56 -23.99
N ILE A 382 1.74 1.38 -23.08
CA ILE A 382 2.50 0.87 -21.93
C ILE A 382 1.74 1.21 -20.65
N ILE A 383 1.47 0.20 -19.84
CA ILE A 383 1.00 0.35 -18.46
C ILE A 383 2.17 0.10 -17.52
N VAL A 384 2.32 0.93 -16.49
CA VAL A 384 3.42 0.81 -15.53
C VAL A 384 2.91 1.04 -14.10
N ASP A 385 3.22 0.12 -13.18
CA ASP A 385 2.95 0.22 -11.74
C ASP A 385 4.26 0.01 -10.93
N PRO A 386 5.16 1.01 -10.91
CA PRO A 386 6.48 0.85 -10.35
C PRO A 386 6.46 0.86 -8.81
N PRO A 387 7.54 0.41 -8.16
CA PRO A 387 7.67 0.54 -6.70
C PRO A 387 7.65 2.00 -6.25
N ARG A 388 7.51 2.25 -4.94
CA ARG A 388 7.46 3.60 -4.31
C ARG A 388 8.56 4.60 -4.73
N LYS A 389 9.67 4.14 -5.31
CA LYS A 389 10.75 5.00 -5.83
C LYS A 389 10.48 5.55 -7.23
N GLY A 390 9.41 5.12 -7.89
CA GLY A 390 9.12 5.36 -9.30
C GLY A 390 9.98 4.50 -10.23
N CYS A 391 9.93 4.83 -11.51
CA CYS A 391 10.74 4.21 -12.54
C CYS A 391 12.21 4.61 -12.40
N HIS A 392 13.09 3.71 -12.84
CA HIS A 392 14.47 4.09 -13.12
C HIS A 392 14.50 4.95 -14.39
N GLU A 393 15.44 5.89 -14.50
CA GLU A 393 15.55 6.76 -15.67
C GLU A 393 15.71 5.97 -16.97
N ASP A 394 16.54 4.91 -16.99
CA ASP A 394 16.68 4.00 -18.13
C ASP A 394 15.35 3.38 -18.62
N VAL A 395 14.39 3.17 -17.70
CA VAL A 395 13.06 2.66 -18.06
C VAL A 395 12.26 3.74 -18.76
N LEU A 396 12.27 4.97 -18.24
CA LEU A 396 11.61 6.11 -18.89
C LEU A 396 12.23 6.41 -20.26
N LYS A 397 13.55 6.31 -20.38
CA LYS A 397 14.25 6.40 -21.66
C LYS A 397 13.79 5.31 -22.63
N SER A 398 13.62 4.09 -22.15
CA SER A 398 13.10 2.99 -22.97
C SER A 398 11.68 3.29 -23.46
N PHE A 399 10.80 3.88 -22.63
CA PHE A 399 9.47 4.30 -23.08
C PHE A 399 9.55 5.32 -24.20
N VAL A 400 10.40 6.35 -24.06
CA VAL A 400 10.62 7.36 -25.10
C VAL A 400 11.14 6.73 -26.40
N GLU A 401 12.06 5.77 -26.32
CA GLU A 401 12.60 5.09 -27.51
C GLU A 401 11.62 4.10 -28.16
N ILE A 402 10.65 3.58 -27.42
CA ILE A 402 9.59 2.69 -27.95
C ILE A 402 8.50 3.51 -28.62
N GLU A 403 8.32 4.76 -28.20
CA GLU A 403 7.33 5.70 -28.72
C GLU A 403 5.87 5.19 -28.68
N PRO A 404 5.38 4.54 -27.60
CA PRO A 404 3.97 4.15 -27.52
C PRO A 404 3.07 5.38 -27.63
N GLU A 405 1.87 5.20 -28.19
CA GLU A 405 0.88 6.28 -28.29
C GLU A 405 0.44 6.78 -26.91
N ARG A 406 0.30 5.85 -25.96
CA ARG A 406 -0.19 6.11 -24.60
C ARG A 406 0.68 5.42 -23.56
N ILE A 407 0.93 6.11 -22.46
CA ILE A 407 1.50 5.55 -21.23
C ILE A 407 0.47 5.76 -20.11
N VAL A 408 0.08 4.66 -19.46
CA VAL A 408 -0.77 4.67 -18.27
C VAL A 408 0.11 4.41 -17.06
N TYR A 409 0.34 5.44 -16.25
CA TYR A 409 1.22 5.34 -15.09
C TYR A 409 0.37 5.21 -13.82
N VAL A 410 0.40 4.05 -13.20
CA VAL A 410 -0.15 3.78 -11.87
C VAL A 410 0.93 4.06 -10.82
N SER A 411 0.61 4.77 -9.75
CA SER A 411 1.59 5.14 -8.73
C SER A 411 1.00 5.21 -7.34
N CYS A 412 1.73 4.66 -6.37
CA CYS A 412 1.44 4.81 -4.94
C CYS A 412 2.20 5.98 -4.27
N ASN A 413 2.97 6.76 -5.04
CA ASN A 413 3.77 7.87 -4.51
C ASN A 413 3.73 9.10 -5.44
N PRO A 414 3.04 10.18 -5.03
CA PRO A 414 2.87 11.37 -5.86
C PRO A 414 4.19 12.10 -6.15
N SER A 415 5.19 12.01 -5.26
CA SER A 415 6.48 12.69 -5.48
C SER A 415 7.32 12.02 -6.56
N SER A 416 7.40 10.69 -6.58
CA SER A 416 8.11 9.97 -7.64
C SER A 416 7.33 9.98 -8.95
N LEU A 417 5.99 9.92 -8.90
CA LEU A 417 5.15 10.14 -10.07
C LEU A 417 5.47 11.48 -10.71
N ALA A 418 5.42 12.58 -9.95
CA ALA A 418 5.69 13.92 -10.48
C ALA A 418 7.08 14.05 -11.12
N ARG A 419 8.12 13.46 -10.53
CA ARG A 419 9.47 13.41 -11.11
C ARG A 419 9.47 12.69 -12.46
N ASP A 420 8.81 11.55 -12.56
CA ASP A 420 8.82 10.73 -13.78
C ASP A 420 7.97 11.37 -14.88
N LEU A 421 6.83 11.98 -14.53
CA LEU A 421 6.00 12.75 -15.45
C LEU A 421 6.78 13.93 -16.05
N LYS A 422 7.61 14.61 -15.25
CA LYS A 422 8.48 15.68 -15.74
C LYS A 422 9.44 15.18 -16.81
N TYR A 423 10.11 14.06 -16.56
CA TYR A 423 11.04 13.47 -17.52
C TYR A 423 10.31 13.17 -18.84
N LEU A 424 9.14 12.53 -18.79
CA LEU A 424 8.37 12.22 -19.99
C LEU A 424 7.91 13.51 -20.72
N ASP A 425 7.50 14.53 -19.98
CA ASP A 425 7.11 15.84 -20.54
C ASP A 425 8.24 16.51 -21.33
N GLU A 426 9.47 16.43 -20.81
CA GLU A 426 10.68 16.94 -21.45
C GLU A 426 11.11 16.13 -22.70
N HIS A 427 10.56 14.92 -22.89
CA HIS A 427 10.96 13.98 -23.94
C HIS A 427 9.81 13.56 -24.87
N GLY A 428 8.93 14.52 -25.21
CA GLY A 428 7.94 14.32 -26.30
C GLY A 428 6.62 13.68 -25.86
N TYR A 429 6.36 13.58 -24.57
CA TYR A 429 5.06 13.19 -24.02
C TYR A 429 4.36 14.36 -23.34
N LYS A 430 3.05 14.25 -23.13
CA LYS A 430 2.27 15.17 -22.30
C LYS A 430 1.38 14.41 -21.36
N THR A 431 1.41 14.81 -20.09
CA THR A 431 0.42 14.37 -19.11
C THR A 431 -0.90 15.06 -19.44
N ILE A 432 -1.95 14.29 -19.70
CA ILE A 432 -3.27 14.82 -20.04
C ILE A 432 -4.07 15.07 -18.77
N GLU A 433 -4.15 14.06 -17.91
CA GLU A 433 -4.84 14.15 -16.63
C GLU A 433 -4.36 13.09 -15.65
N VAL A 434 -4.61 13.34 -14.36
CA VAL A 434 -4.30 12.42 -13.26
C VAL A 434 -5.57 12.17 -12.46
N GLN A 435 -5.90 10.89 -12.25
CA GLN A 435 -6.98 10.44 -11.39
C GLN A 435 -6.41 9.84 -10.10
N PRO A 436 -6.51 10.54 -8.97
CA PRO A 436 -6.21 9.95 -7.68
C PRO A 436 -7.31 8.95 -7.27
N VAL A 437 -6.92 7.87 -6.61
CA VAL A 437 -7.82 6.83 -6.08
C VAL A 437 -7.46 6.59 -4.62
N ASP A 438 -8.44 6.67 -3.73
CA ASP A 438 -8.22 6.45 -2.31
C ASP A 438 -8.12 4.95 -2.00
N MET A 439 -6.97 4.33 -2.28
CA MET A 439 -6.74 2.92 -1.98
C MET A 439 -6.66 2.65 -0.47
N PHE A 440 -6.32 3.67 0.33
CA PHE A 440 -6.08 3.55 1.77
C PHE A 440 -6.80 4.66 2.56
N PRO A 441 -8.14 4.58 2.69
CA PRO A 441 -8.89 5.47 3.55
C PRO A 441 -8.32 5.56 4.96
N GLN A 442 -8.52 6.68 5.67
CA GLN A 442 -7.98 6.92 7.02
C GLN A 442 -6.45 7.05 7.13
N THR A 443 -5.73 6.87 6.02
CA THR A 443 -4.27 7.09 5.93
C THR A 443 -3.95 8.27 5.01
N TYR A 444 -2.71 8.76 5.05
CA TYR A 444 -2.25 9.78 4.10
C TYR A 444 -1.91 9.21 2.71
N HIS A 445 -1.86 7.89 2.55
CA HIS A 445 -1.52 7.27 1.28
C HIS A 445 -2.58 7.58 0.23
N ILE A 446 -2.12 7.80 -0.99
CA ILE A 446 -2.96 8.06 -2.15
C ILE A 446 -2.33 7.34 -3.35
N GLU A 447 -3.15 6.62 -4.09
CA GLU A 447 -2.75 6.07 -5.38
C GLU A 447 -3.24 6.98 -6.51
N SER A 448 -2.60 6.92 -7.66
CA SER A 448 -2.96 7.76 -8.80
C SER A 448 -2.71 7.03 -10.11
N VAL A 449 -3.59 7.25 -11.07
CA VAL A 449 -3.41 6.83 -12.46
C VAL A 449 -3.23 8.09 -13.30
N ALA A 450 -2.14 8.18 -14.06
CA ALA A 450 -1.88 9.28 -14.99
C ALA A 450 -2.01 8.81 -16.43
N LEU A 451 -2.76 9.56 -17.24
CA LEU A 451 -2.81 9.39 -18.69
C LEU A 451 -1.75 10.29 -19.32
N ILE A 452 -0.83 9.67 -20.04
CA ILE A 452 0.26 10.36 -20.72
C ILE A 452 0.18 9.99 -22.20
N LYS A 453 0.20 10.98 -23.09
CA LYS A 453 0.13 10.78 -24.54
C LYS A 453 1.38 11.30 -25.22
N ARG A 454 1.79 10.64 -26.29
CA ARG A 454 2.84 11.16 -27.16
C ARG A 454 2.35 12.44 -27.83
N VAL A 455 3.23 13.42 -27.99
CA VAL A 455 2.98 14.60 -28.82
C VAL A 455 3.40 14.24 -30.23
N ASP A 456 2.45 14.16 -31.16
CA ASP A 456 2.79 14.04 -32.57
C ASP A 456 3.51 15.33 -33.00
N SER A 457 4.71 15.17 -33.57
CA SER A 457 5.51 16.27 -34.10
C SER A 457 5.04 16.73 -35.46
#